data_AF-A0A965ITB3-F1
#
_entry.id   AF-A0A965ITB3-F1
#
_cell.length_a   1.000
_cell.length_b   1.000
_cell.length_c   1.000
_cell.angle_alpha   90.00
_cell.angle_beta   90.00
_cell.angle_gamma   90.00
#
_symmetry.space_group_name_H-M   'P 1'
#
loop_
_entity.id
_entity.type
_entity.pdbx_description
1 polymer ?
#
loop_
_entity_poly.entity_id
_entity_poly.type
_entity_poly.pdbx_seq_one_letter_code
_entity_poly.pdbx_strand_id
1 'polypeptide(L)'
;MLKTVAKSANRKTGPIAVTYRAGVHETYATCPSTCALHPKGEKGGDLIDGDYLDALREAVPAGGIAWTYSHFDASLLPQWAEGETVINASCDTVGEALRAVKLGRPAVYVAPADTATSWPAKHGGIRFIRCPAELADNFTCDNCGGDRPLCARAERDYVVVFVAHGASKAKIGKGGGCYAAGGPTAIQWHGTRTKGAANDAQALRAFAASLPQGSKLRHHVAGDLGLAT
;
A
#
# COMPACT_ATOMS: atom_id res chain seq x y z
N MET A 1 -6.54 13.08 6.82
CA MET A 1 -5.67 13.09 8.03
C MET A 1 -4.46 12.21 7.81
N LEU A 2 -3.26 12.67 8.17
CA LEU A 2 -2.02 11.90 8.04
C LEU A 2 -1.31 11.70 9.37
N LYS A 3 -0.92 10.46 9.64
CA LYS A 3 0.05 10.13 10.69
C LYS A 3 1.35 9.66 10.07
N THR A 4 2.46 10.15 10.60
CA THR A 4 3.82 9.80 10.16
C THR A 4 4.56 9.09 11.30
N VAL A 5 5.41 8.12 10.94
CA VAL A 5 6.19 7.32 11.88
C VAL A 5 7.58 7.14 11.28
N ALA A 6 8.59 7.81 11.84
CA ALA A 6 9.96 7.78 11.32
C ALA A 6 10.61 6.38 11.39
N LYS A 7 10.26 5.60 12.42
CA LYS A 7 10.78 4.24 12.64
C LYS A 7 9.65 3.30 13.04
N SER A 8 9.19 2.48 12.12
CA SER A 8 8.12 1.52 12.37
C SER A 8 8.57 0.37 13.28
N ALA A 9 7.65 -0.08 14.15
CA ALA A 9 7.81 -1.30 14.95
C ALA A 9 7.06 -2.50 14.33
N ASN A 10 6.48 -2.34 13.14
CA ASN A 10 5.75 -3.41 12.45
C ASN A 10 6.74 -4.44 11.89
N ARG A 11 6.53 -5.72 12.22
CA ARG A 11 7.41 -6.83 11.80
C ARG A 11 7.61 -6.91 10.29
N LYS A 12 6.56 -6.66 9.49
CA LYS A 12 6.64 -6.72 8.03
C LYS A 12 7.44 -5.58 7.44
N THR A 13 7.32 -4.37 7.99
CA THR A 13 8.06 -3.21 7.45
C THR A 13 9.49 -3.15 7.98
N GLY A 14 9.72 -3.63 9.20
CA GLY A 14 10.97 -3.34 9.91
C GLY A 14 11.07 -1.85 10.27
N PRO A 15 12.27 -1.36 10.63
CA PRO A 15 12.50 -0.02 11.16
C PRO A 15 12.54 1.09 10.10
N ILE A 16 11.76 0.96 9.02
CA ILE A 16 11.65 2.00 7.99
C ILE A 16 10.59 3.05 8.34
N ALA A 17 10.62 4.18 7.65
CA ALA A 17 9.61 5.21 7.78
C ALA A 17 8.29 4.76 7.16
N VAL A 18 7.18 5.08 7.81
CA VAL A 18 5.84 4.73 7.35
C VAL A 18 4.81 5.81 7.61
N THR A 19 3.70 5.77 6.89
CA THR A 19 2.55 6.64 7.13
C THR A 19 1.24 5.86 7.29
N TYR A 20 0.24 6.50 7.90
CA TYR A 20 -1.15 6.05 7.92
C TYR A 20 -2.00 7.22 7.45
N ARG A 21 -3.01 6.95 6.62
CA ARG A 21 -3.95 7.98 6.17
C ARG A 21 -5.37 7.56 6.51
N ALA A 22 -6.17 8.48 7.02
CA ALA A 22 -7.55 8.22 7.39
C ALA A 22 -8.42 9.45 7.11
N GLY A 23 -9.72 9.23 6.93
CA GLY A 23 -10.70 10.32 6.94
C GLY A 23 -10.90 10.90 8.33
N VAL A 24 -11.46 12.10 8.42
CA VAL A 24 -11.68 12.78 9.71
C VAL A 24 -12.78 12.07 10.51
N HIS A 25 -13.92 11.84 9.86
CA HIS A 25 -15.12 11.28 10.51
C HIS A 25 -15.26 9.77 10.34
N GLU A 26 -14.60 9.18 9.35
CA GLU A 26 -14.55 7.73 9.14
C GLU A 26 -13.14 7.30 8.73
N THR A 27 -12.61 6.29 9.41
CA THR A 27 -11.22 5.82 9.25
C THR A 27 -10.97 5.35 7.82
N TYR A 28 -11.97 4.72 7.24
CA TYR A 28 -11.88 4.13 5.91
C TYR A 28 -12.17 5.11 4.77
N ALA A 29 -12.53 6.38 5.03
CA ALA A 29 -13.02 7.29 3.99
C ALA A 29 -12.01 7.61 2.87
N THR A 30 -10.73 7.34 3.11
CA THR A 30 -9.69 7.46 2.07
C THR A 30 -9.58 6.22 1.19
N CYS A 31 -10.21 5.10 1.56
CA CYS A 31 -10.23 3.86 0.78
C CYS A 31 -11.30 3.96 -0.32
N PRO A 32 -11.13 3.30 -1.47
CA PRO A 32 -12.18 3.28 -2.48
C PRO A 32 -13.39 2.51 -1.98
N SER A 33 -14.59 3.00 -2.32
CA SER A 33 -15.87 2.34 -1.98
C SER A 33 -15.98 0.91 -2.52
N THR A 34 -15.26 0.64 -3.62
CA THR A 34 -15.19 -0.65 -4.32
C THR A 34 -14.18 -1.64 -3.74
N CYS A 35 -13.40 -1.24 -2.72
CA CYS A 35 -12.39 -2.13 -2.13
C CYS A 35 -13.05 -3.37 -1.50
N ALA A 36 -12.73 -4.57 -1.99
CA ALA A 36 -13.33 -5.83 -1.53
C ALA A 36 -13.01 -6.16 -0.06
N LEU A 37 -11.94 -5.57 0.48
CA LEU A 37 -11.51 -5.72 1.87
C LEU A 37 -12.21 -4.75 2.82
N HIS A 38 -12.92 -3.76 2.28
CA HIS A 38 -13.54 -2.66 3.01
C HIS A 38 -14.79 -3.14 3.76
N PRO A 39 -14.81 -3.12 5.10
CA PRO A 39 -15.96 -3.61 5.86
C PRO A 39 -17.18 -2.67 5.81
N LYS A 40 -16.99 -1.43 5.37
CA LYS A 40 -18.03 -0.38 5.24
C LYS A 40 -18.00 0.34 3.88
N GLY A 41 -18.03 -0.38 2.77
CA GLY A 41 -17.74 0.16 1.42
C GLY A 41 -18.50 1.45 1.08
N GLU A 42 -19.71 1.62 1.61
CA GLU A 42 -20.54 2.83 1.50
C GLU A 42 -19.93 4.10 2.14
N LYS A 43 -18.83 3.94 2.88
CA LYS A 43 -18.08 5.04 3.51
C LYS A 43 -16.74 5.32 2.84
N GLY A 44 -16.37 4.58 1.79
CA GLY A 44 -15.20 4.87 0.99
C GLY A 44 -15.43 6.05 0.03
N GLY A 45 -14.36 6.57 -0.54
CA GLY A 45 -14.40 7.62 -1.56
C GLY A 45 -14.44 7.04 -2.97
N ASP A 46 -15.17 7.69 -3.88
CA ASP A 46 -15.19 7.31 -5.31
C ASP A 46 -14.15 8.07 -6.14
N LEU A 47 -13.60 9.15 -5.58
CA LEU A 47 -12.64 10.04 -6.24
C LEU A 47 -11.28 9.96 -5.55
N ILE A 48 -10.22 10.00 -6.35
CA ILE A 48 -8.86 10.21 -5.85
C ILE A 48 -8.71 11.67 -5.46
N ASP A 49 -8.09 11.90 -4.30
CA ASP A 49 -7.67 13.21 -3.82
C ASP A 49 -6.45 13.67 -4.64
N GLY A 50 -6.65 14.62 -5.56
CA GLY A 50 -5.60 15.10 -6.47
C GLY A 50 -4.44 15.77 -5.74
N ASP A 51 -4.74 16.68 -4.81
CA ASP A 51 -3.74 17.42 -4.04
C ASP A 51 -2.87 16.47 -3.19
N TYR A 52 -3.52 15.47 -2.59
CA TYR A 52 -2.82 14.43 -1.85
C TYR A 52 -2.03 13.47 -2.75
N LEU A 53 -2.56 13.11 -3.92
CA LEU A 53 -1.86 12.26 -4.89
C LEU A 53 -0.56 12.91 -5.35
N ASP A 54 -0.59 14.19 -5.69
CA ASP A 54 0.63 14.93 -6.08
C ASP A 54 1.64 14.98 -4.94
N ALA A 55 1.18 15.27 -3.71
CA ALA A 55 2.04 15.21 -2.53
C ALA A 55 2.65 13.82 -2.31
N LEU A 56 1.89 12.76 -2.55
CA LEU A 56 2.36 11.39 -2.39
C LEU A 56 3.39 11.01 -3.45
N ARG A 57 3.20 11.41 -4.71
CA ARG A 57 4.16 11.19 -5.79
C ARG A 57 5.50 11.85 -5.50
N GLU A 58 5.46 13.09 -5.01
CA GLU A 58 6.65 13.89 -4.66
C GLU A 58 7.33 13.44 -3.36
N ALA A 59 6.60 12.78 -2.45
CA ALA A 59 7.09 12.42 -1.12
C ALA A 59 8.06 11.23 -1.12
N VAL A 60 9.25 11.46 -1.68
CA VAL A 60 10.39 10.55 -1.68
C VAL A 60 11.53 11.18 -0.86
N PRO A 61 12.10 10.49 0.14
CA PRO A 61 13.25 11.00 0.86
C PRO A 61 14.43 11.26 -0.07
N ALA A 62 15.27 12.26 0.25
CA ALA A 62 16.44 12.60 -0.57
C ALA A 62 17.35 11.37 -0.78
N GLY A 63 17.64 11.03 -2.04
CA GLY A 63 18.42 9.82 -2.40
C GLY A 63 17.81 8.49 -1.93
N GLY A 64 16.57 8.52 -1.45
CA GLY A 64 15.84 7.39 -0.91
C GLY A 64 14.85 6.80 -1.89
N ILE A 65 13.90 6.04 -1.35
CA ILE A 65 12.86 5.37 -2.13
C ILE A 65 11.54 5.37 -1.37
N ALA A 66 10.43 5.48 -2.09
CA ALA A 66 9.11 5.39 -1.50
C ALA A 66 8.15 4.56 -2.34
N TRP A 67 7.18 3.93 -1.67
CA TRP A 67 6.13 3.17 -2.35
C TRP A 67 4.85 3.09 -1.51
N THR A 68 3.74 2.85 -2.18
CA THR A 68 2.43 2.59 -1.58
C THR A 68 1.66 1.52 -2.34
N TYR A 69 0.45 1.22 -1.88
CA TYR A 69 -0.52 0.36 -2.54
C TYR A 69 -1.85 1.08 -2.63
N SER A 70 -2.59 0.87 -3.71
CA SER A 70 -3.93 1.43 -3.88
C SER A 70 -4.89 0.40 -4.45
N HIS A 71 -6.10 0.36 -3.91
CA HIS A 71 -7.21 -0.44 -4.46
C HIS A 71 -8.09 0.37 -5.44
N PHE A 72 -7.74 1.63 -5.72
CA PHE A 72 -8.40 2.35 -6.82
C PHE A 72 -8.10 1.64 -8.14
N ASP A 73 -9.02 1.74 -9.12
CA ASP A 73 -8.81 1.11 -10.41
C ASP A 73 -7.46 1.55 -11.01
N ALA A 74 -6.68 0.59 -11.49
CA ALA A 74 -5.35 0.85 -12.04
C ALA A 74 -5.35 1.88 -13.18
N SER A 75 -6.47 2.06 -13.90
CA SER A 75 -6.58 3.09 -14.94
C SER A 75 -6.60 4.51 -14.38
N LEU A 76 -7.01 4.69 -13.11
CA LEU A 76 -7.04 5.97 -12.41
C LEU A 76 -5.69 6.32 -11.78
N LEU A 77 -4.80 5.33 -11.62
CA LEU A 77 -3.47 5.56 -11.08
C LEU A 77 -2.55 6.19 -12.15
N PRO A 78 -1.70 7.16 -11.77
CA PRO A 78 -0.79 7.82 -12.70
C PRO A 78 0.27 6.85 -13.22
N GLN A 79 0.87 7.20 -14.36
CA GLN A 79 2.13 6.57 -14.77
C GLN A 79 3.23 7.01 -13.81
N TRP A 80 4.10 6.07 -13.44
CA TRP A 80 5.24 6.40 -12.61
C TRP A 80 6.29 7.17 -13.43
N ALA A 81 6.89 8.18 -12.81
CA ALA A 81 8.07 8.87 -13.32
C ALA A 81 9.27 8.66 -12.40
N GLU A 82 10.48 8.70 -12.97
CA GLU A 82 11.71 8.53 -12.21
C GLU A 82 11.80 9.53 -11.05
N GLY A 83 12.17 9.02 -9.86
CA GLY A 83 12.25 9.83 -8.64
C GLY A 83 10.94 9.97 -7.87
N GLU A 84 9.80 9.50 -8.40
CA GLU A 84 8.52 9.52 -7.68
C GLU A 84 8.28 8.27 -6.83
N THR A 85 7.36 8.40 -5.88
CA THR A 85 6.78 7.27 -5.14
C THR A 85 6.18 6.23 -6.08
N VAL A 86 6.51 4.96 -5.88
CA VAL A 86 5.91 3.86 -6.63
C VAL A 86 4.52 3.52 -6.09
N ILE A 87 3.47 3.68 -6.90
CA ILE A 87 2.10 3.31 -6.52
C ILE A 87 1.77 1.94 -7.12
N ASN A 88 1.66 0.93 -6.26
CA ASN A 88 1.33 -0.42 -6.70
C ASN A 88 -0.20 -0.59 -6.76
N ALA A 89 -0.73 -0.99 -7.93
CA ALA A 89 -2.12 -1.43 -8.04
C ALA A 89 -2.32 -2.70 -7.21
N SER A 90 -3.26 -2.67 -6.26
CA SER A 90 -3.61 -3.78 -5.38
C SER A 90 -4.76 -4.56 -5.99
N CYS A 91 -4.47 -5.78 -6.46
CA CYS A 91 -5.40 -6.58 -7.24
C CYS A 91 -5.83 -7.84 -6.49
N ASP A 92 -7.09 -8.24 -6.70
CA ASP A 92 -7.69 -9.41 -6.07
C ASP A 92 -7.72 -10.62 -7.02
N THR A 93 -7.36 -10.42 -8.29
CA THR A 93 -7.23 -11.48 -9.30
C THR A 93 -5.95 -11.37 -10.13
N VAL A 94 -5.50 -12.50 -10.68
CA VAL A 94 -4.40 -12.55 -11.65
C VAL A 94 -4.70 -11.68 -12.88
N GLY A 95 -5.94 -11.69 -13.37
CA GLY A 95 -6.37 -10.90 -14.53
C GLY A 95 -6.27 -9.40 -14.30
N GLU A 96 -6.69 -8.91 -13.13
CA GLU A 96 -6.52 -7.50 -12.75
C GLU A 96 -5.06 -7.10 -12.66
N ALA A 97 -4.20 -7.94 -12.06
CA ALA A 97 -2.78 -7.67 -11.96
C ALA A 97 -2.13 -7.55 -13.35
N LEU A 98 -2.47 -8.44 -14.29
CA LEU A 98 -2.00 -8.38 -15.67
C LEU A 98 -2.53 -7.15 -16.41
N ARG A 99 -3.79 -6.77 -16.17
CA ARG A 99 -4.37 -5.53 -16.72
C ARG A 99 -3.60 -4.31 -16.23
N ALA A 100 -3.30 -4.22 -14.93
CA ALA A 100 -2.52 -3.13 -14.35
C ALA A 100 -1.11 -3.06 -14.97
N VAL A 101 -0.43 -4.20 -15.12
CA VAL A 101 0.89 -4.26 -15.78
C VAL A 101 0.82 -3.84 -17.25
N LYS A 102 -0.18 -4.30 -18.01
CA LYS A 102 -0.40 -3.88 -19.41
C LYS A 102 -0.63 -2.36 -19.52
N LEU A 103 -1.26 -1.79 -18.50
CA LEU A 103 -1.48 -0.38 -18.34
C LEU A 103 -0.21 0.40 -17.93
N GLY A 104 0.93 -0.26 -17.67
CA GLY A 104 2.18 0.37 -17.24
C GLY A 104 2.28 0.59 -15.72
N ARG A 105 1.37 0.01 -14.94
CA ARG A 105 1.33 0.17 -13.48
C ARG A 105 1.95 -1.05 -12.81
N PRO A 106 2.89 -0.87 -11.85
CA PRO A 106 3.34 -1.98 -11.04
C PRO A 106 2.17 -2.53 -10.23
N ALA A 107 2.07 -3.85 -10.12
CA ALA A 107 0.94 -4.49 -9.45
C ALA A 107 1.38 -5.43 -8.33
N VAL A 108 0.46 -5.62 -7.38
CA VAL A 108 0.48 -6.70 -6.40
C VAL A 108 -0.80 -7.50 -6.48
N TYR A 109 -0.74 -8.76 -6.08
CA TYR A 109 -1.87 -9.68 -6.10
C TYR A 109 -2.05 -10.31 -4.73
N VAL A 110 -3.28 -10.30 -4.20
CA VAL A 110 -3.62 -11.03 -2.98
C VAL A 110 -4.11 -12.42 -3.34
N ALA A 111 -3.30 -13.44 -3.06
CA ALA A 111 -3.68 -14.84 -3.21
C ALA A 111 -4.53 -15.31 -2.03
N PRO A 112 -5.62 -16.07 -2.25
CA PRO A 112 -6.38 -16.73 -1.18
C PRO A 112 -5.51 -17.61 -0.26
N ALA A 113 -5.92 -17.78 0.99
CA ALA A 113 -5.08 -18.40 2.04
C ALA A 113 -4.77 -19.89 1.78
N ASP A 114 -5.69 -20.59 1.13
CA ASP A 114 -5.61 -22.00 0.71
C ASP A 114 -4.82 -22.18 -0.60
N THR A 115 -4.50 -21.09 -1.30
CA THR A 115 -3.82 -21.09 -2.60
C THR A 115 -2.33 -20.79 -2.50
N ALA A 116 -1.71 -20.99 -1.34
CA ALA A 116 -0.28 -20.71 -1.06
C ALA A 116 0.71 -21.33 -2.08
N THR A 117 0.25 -22.26 -2.91
CA THR A 117 1.02 -22.96 -3.95
C THR A 117 0.37 -22.91 -5.35
N SER A 118 -0.76 -22.23 -5.53
CA SER A 118 -1.60 -22.41 -6.73
C SER A 118 -1.77 -21.19 -7.63
N TRP A 119 -1.04 -20.08 -7.41
CA TRP A 119 -0.93 -19.03 -8.42
C TRP A 119 0.14 -19.40 -9.47
N PRO A 120 0.01 -18.92 -10.73
CA PRO A 120 0.96 -19.25 -11.77
C PRO A 120 2.31 -18.60 -11.48
N ALA A 121 3.42 -19.35 -11.49
CA ALA A 121 4.76 -18.77 -11.35
C ALA A 121 5.06 -17.72 -12.43
N LYS A 122 4.50 -17.89 -13.63
CA LYS A 122 4.54 -16.94 -14.74
C LYS A 122 3.25 -17.02 -15.55
N HIS A 123 2.68 -15.87 -15.92
CA HIS A 123 1.51 -15.78 -16.81
C HIS A 123 1.60 -14.52 -17.67
N GLY A 124 1.29 -14.62 -18.96
CA GLY A 124 1.38 -13.47 -19.88
C GLY A 124 2.77 -12.82 -19.95
N GLY A 125 3.84 -13.61 -19.74
CA GLY A 125 5.21 -13.09 -19.70
C GLY A 125 5.64 -12.51 -18.34
N ILE A 126 4.72 -12.30 -17.41
CA ILE A 126 4.95 -11.67 -16.11
C ILE A 126 5.11 -12.73 -15.01
N ARG A 127 6.10 -12.56 -14.15
CA ARG A 127 6.37 -13.47 -13.02
C ARG A 127 5.48 -13.10 -11.82
N PHE A 128 5.03 -14.08 -11.05
CA PHE A 128 4.32 -13.85 -9.79
C PHE A 128 5.20 -14.34 -8.65
N ILE A 129 5.76 -13.41 -7.89
CA ILE A 129 6.73 -13.70 -6.84
C ILE A 129 6.13 -13.41 -5.47
N ARG A 130 6.18 -14.38 -4.57
CA ARG A 130 5.69 -14.17 -3.21
C ARG A 130 6.53 -13.11 -2.48
N CYS A 131 5.86 -12.28 -1.70
CA CYS A 131 6.53 -11.33 -0.83
C CYS A 131 7.52 -12.06 0.11
N PRO A 132 8.82 -11.73 0.07
CA PRO A 132 9.81 -12.43 0.90
C PRO A 132 9.57 -12.28 2.41
N ALA A 133 8.94 -11.19 2.85
CA ALA A 133 8.56 -10.96 4.24
C ALA A 133 7.48 -11.94 4.76
N GLU A 134 6.90 -12.78 3.89
CA GLU A 134 5.96 -13.85 4.28
C GLU A 134 6.64 -15.22 4.36
N LEU A 135 7.93 -15.30 4.03
CA LEU A 135 8.70 -16.55 3.99
C LEU A 135 9.55 -16.75 5.25
N ALA A 136 9.92 -15.68 5.94
CA ALA A 136 10.72 -15.73 7.16
C ALA A 136 10.45 -14.54 8.08
N ASP A 137 10.47 -14.76 9.39
CA ASP A 137 10.15 -13.75 10.41
C ASP A 137 11.18 -12.62 10.53
N ASN A 138 12.42 -12.87 10.09
CA ASN A 138 13.51 -11.90 10.07
C ASN A 138 13.60 -11.11 8.76
N PHE A 139 12.68 -11.36 7.82
CA PHE A 139 12.66 -10.70 6.53
C PHE A 139 11.61 -9.58 6.53
N THR A 140 12.05 -8.36 6.25
CA THR A 140 11.23 -7.15 6.35
C THR A 140 11.35 -6.32 5.08
N CYS A 141 10.54 -5.27 4.95
CA CYS A 141 10.72 -4.31 3.87
C CYS A 141 12.11 -3.64 3.91
N ASP A 142 12.77 -3.55 5.06
CA ASP A 142 14.09 -2.92 5.16
C ASP A 142 15.19 -3.73 4.43
N ASN A 143 15.18 -5.06 4.54
CA ASN A 143 16.18 -5.92 3.91
C ASN A 143 15.68 -6.59 2.61
N CYS A 144 14.57 -6.11 2.07
CA CYS A 144 13.95 -6.69 0.88
C CYS A 144 14.70 -6.32 -0.41
N GLY A 145 15.03 -7.34 -1.21
CA GLY A 145 15.54 -7.15 -2.57
C GLY A 145 16.95 -6.55 -2.66
N GLY A 146 17.83 -6.81 -1.69
CA GLY A 146 19.19 -6.26 -1.69
C GLY A 146 19.16 -4.73 -1.64
N ASP A 147 18.56 -4.18 -0.58
CA ASP A 147 18.39 -2.75 -0.28
C ASP A 147 17.40 -1.96 -1.13
N ARG A 148 16.87 -2.54 -2.23
CA ARG A 148 15.73 -1.97 -2.96
C ARG A 148 14.52 -2.92 -2.93
N PRO A 149 13.51 -2.65 -2.07
CA PRO A 149 12.34 -3.49 -1.91
C PRO A 149 11.64 -3.75 -3.23
N LEU A 150 11.15 -4.98 -3.42
CA LEU A 150 10.54 -5.42 -4.68
C LEU A 150 9.36 -4.54 -5.10
N CYS A 151 8.57 -4.05 -4.13
CA CYS A 151 7.41 -3.18 -4.36
C CYS A 151 7.79 -1.72 -4.67
N ALA A 152 9.04 -1.33 -4.41
CA ALA A 152 9.59 0.00 -4.70
C ALA A 152 10.28 0.07 -6.07
N ARG A 153 10.21 -1.00 -6.87
CA ARG A 153 10.70 -1.04 -8.24
C ARG A 153 9.52 -0.82 -9.17
N ALA A 154 9.43 0.35 -9.78
CA ALA A 154 8.32 0.69 -10.67
C ALA A 154 8.38 -0.10 -11.97
N GLU A 155 9.53 -0.09 -12.63
CA GLU A 155 9.80 -0.86 -13.83
C GLU A 155 10.24 -2.27 -13.45
N ARG A 156 9.38 -3.25 -13.71
CA ARG A 156 9.62 -4.66 -13.35
C ARG A 156 8.75 -5.59 -14.18
N ASP A 157 9.24 -6.81 -14.37
CA ASP A 157 8.58 -7.90 -15.09
C ASP A 157 7.84 -8.87 -14.14
N TYR A 158 7.49 -8.40 -12.95
CA TYR A 158 6.87 -9.23 -11.92
C TYR A 158 5.79 -8.52 -11.10
N VAL A 159 4.82 -9.32 -10.65
CA VAL A 159 3.79 -8.99 -9.67
C VAL A 159 4.23 -9.56 -8.32
N VAL A 160 4.13 -8.76 -7.25
CA VAL A 160 4.38 -9.26 -5.89
C VAL A 160 3.09 -9.85 -5.34
N VAL A 161 3.17 -11.10 -4.89
CA VAL A 161 2.03 -11.84 -4.34
C VAL A 161 2.06 -11.76 -2.81
N PHE A 162 0.91 -11.41 -2.23
CA PHE A 162 0.65 -11.50 -0.80
C PHE A 162 -0.31 -12.65 -0.55
N VAL A 163 0.06 -13.61 0.28
CA VAL A 163 -0.85 -14.68 0.66
C VAL A 163 -1.72 -14.20 1.82
N ALA A 164 -3.04 -14.28 1.65
CA ALA A 164 -3.98 -14.01 2.71
C ALA A 164 -3.68 -14.87 3.95
N HIS A 165 -3.51 -14.22 5.10
CA HIS A 165 -3.21 -14.89 6.36
C HIS A 165 -4.00 -14.26 7.52
N GLY A 166 -4.07 -14.97 8.65
CA GLY A 166 -4.72 -14.50 9.87
C GLY A 166 -6.21 -14.84 10.00
N ALA A 167 -6.80 -14.42 11.12
CA ALA A 167 -8.17 -14.79 11.53
C ALA A 167 -9.26 -14.29 10.57
N SER A 168 -8.98 -13.22 9.81
CA SER A 168 -9.92 -12.63 8.86
C SER A 168 -9.86 -13.24 7.46
N LYS A 169 -9.04 -14.28 7.23
CA LYS A 169 -8.88 -14.94 5.92
C LYS A 169 -10.20 -15.41 5.31
N ALA A 170 -11.15 -15.83 6.16
CA ALA A 170 -12.46 -16.32 5.75
C ALA A 170 -13.41 -15.21 5.24
N LYS A 171 -13.04 -13.93 5.42
CA LYS A 171 -13.83 -12.76 5.03
C LYS A 171 -13.35 -12.12 3.71
N ILE A 172 -12.17 -12.50 3.22
CA ILE A 172 -11.64 -12.02 1.94
C ILE A 172 -12.53 -12.54 0.81
N GLY A 173 -13.00 -11.65 -0.06
CA GLY A 173 -13.97 -11.96 -1.12
C GLY A 173 -15.44 -11.96 -0.69
N LYS A 174 -15.74 -11.62 0.58
CA LYS A 174 -17.12 -11.55 1.13
C LYS A 174 -17.49 -10.17 1.70
N GLY A 175 -16.80 -9.10 1.28
CA GLY A 175 -17.00 -7.75 1.82
C GLY A 175 -16.40 -7.58 3.21
N GLY A 176 -15.07 -7.62 3.30
CA GLY A 176 -14.33 -7.50 4.55
C GLY A 176 -12.97 -8.19 4.52
N GLY A 177 -12.31 -8.25 5.68
CA GLY A 177 -11.00 -8.89 5.80
C GLY A 177 -9.81 -7.96 5.63
N CYS A 178 -10.02 -6.63 5.61
CA CYS A 178 -8.94 -5.67 5.73
C CYS A 178 -8.04 -6.00 6.93
N TYR A 179 -6.76 -6.24 6.66
CA TYR A 179 -5.77 -6.56 7.69
C TYR A 179 -5.60 -5.43 8.72
N ALA A 180 -5.95 -4.20 8.34
CA ALA A 180 -5.91 -3.03 9.20
C ALA A 180 -7.17 -2.86 10.06
N ALA A 181 -8.19 -3.73 9.92
CA ALA A 181 -9.40 -3.71 10.73
C ALA A 181 -9.21 -4.37 12.12
N GLY A 182 -8.05 -4.98 12.41
CA GLY A 182 -7.76 -5.60 13.70
C GLY A 182 -6.35 -5.36 14.23
N GLY A 183 -6.16 -5.70 15.50
CA GLY A 183 -4.85 -5.71 16.16
C GLY A 183 -4.18 -4.34 16.29
N PRO A 184 -2.84 -4.30 16.43
CA PRO A 184 -2.09 -3.05 16.61
C PRO A 184 -2.28 -2.08 15.44
N THR A 185 -2.40 -2.57 14.21
CA THR A 185 -2.60 -1.73 13.02
C THR A 185 -3.90 -0.93 13.12
N ALA A 186 -4.99 -1.55 13.55
CA ALA A 186 -6.27 -0.86 13.74
C ALA A 186 -6.15 0.27 14.77
N ILE A 187 -5.48 0.03 15.90
CA ILE A 187 -5.26 1.04 16.94
C ILE A 187 -4.49 2.25 16.36
N GLN A 188 -3.42 2.00 15.61
CA GLN A 188 -2.64 3.07 14.99
C GLN A 188 -3.46 3.84 13.94
N TRP A 189 -4.28 3.14 13.15
CA TRP A 189 -5.07 3.73 12.06
C TRP A 189 -6.24 4.55 12.59
N HIS A 190 -7.05 4.02 13.51
CA HIS A 190 -8.12 4.77 14.16
C HIS A 190 -7.58 6.01 14.90
N GLY A 191 -6.43 5.89 15.57
CA GLY A 191 -5.77 7.04 16.20
C GLY A 191 -5.30 8.12 15.22
N THR A 192 -5.18 7.81 13.92
CA THR A 192 -4.83 8.81 12.89
C THR A 192 -5.92 9.85 12.72
N ARG A 193 -7.18 9.51 12.99
CA ARG A 193 -8.31 10.44 12.90
C ARG A 193 -8.22 11.61 13.87
N THR A 194 -7.60 11.38 15.03
CA THR A 194 -7.51 12.37 16.11
C THR A 194 -6.11 12.95 16.28
N LYS A 195 -5.07 12.17 15.96
CA LYS A 195 -3.66 12.56 16.14
C LYS A 195 -2.94 12.91 14.84
N GLY A 196 -3.57 12.64 13.69
CA GLY A 196 -2.99 12.96 12.40
C GLY A 196 -3.00 14.46 12.11
N ALA A 197 -2.13 14.91 11.23
CA ALA A 197 -2.20 16.25 10.67
C ALA A 197 -3.45 16.37 9.77
N ALA A 198 -4.15 17.50 9.90
CA ALA A 198 -5.33 17.80 9.09
C ALA A 198 -4.98 18.02 7.62
N ASN A 199 -3.97 18.84 7.34
CA ASN A 199 -3.40 19.00 6.01
C ASN A 199 -2.43 17.84 5.74
N ASP A 200 -2.96 16.74 5.22
CA ASP A 200 -2.20 15.52 4.97
C ASP A 200 -1.17 15.68 3.84
N ALA A 201 -1.50 16.39 2.78
CA ALA A 201 -0.58 16.69 1.68
C ALA A 201 0.67 17.45 2.17
N GLN A 202 0.49 18.53 2.92
CA GLN A 202 1.61 19.31 3.47
C GLN A 202 2.43 18.49 4.46
N ALA A 203 1.77 17.76 5.37
CA ALA A 203 2.45 16.94 6.37
C ALA A 203 3.27 15.81 5.72
N LEU A 204 2.79 15.26 4.59
CA LEU A 204 3.49 14.21 3.88
C LEU A 204 4.80 14.70 3.26
N ARG A 205 4.74 15.83 2.55
CA ARG A 205 5.91 16.47 1.95
C ARG A 205 6.96 16.82 3.01
N ALA A 206 6.52 17.46 4.10
CA ALA A 206 7.40 17.83 5.21
C ALA A 206 8.06 16.60 5.85
N PHE A 207 7.30 15.52 6.04
CA PHE A 207 7.83 14.28 6.59
C PHE A 207 8.89 13.65 5.68
N ALA A 208 8.60 13.47 4.39
CA ALA A 208 9.54 12.91 3.44
C ALA A 208 10.85 13.73 3.37
N ALA A 209 10.73 15.06 3.34
CA ALA A 209 11.88 15.96 3.33
C ALA A 209 12.71 15.92 4.63
N SER A 210 12.09 15.59 5.77
CA SER A 210 12.79 15.48 7.06
C SER A 210 13.52 14.16 7.28
N LEU A 211 13.26 13.14 6.45
CA LEU A 211 13.87 11.82 6.62
C LEU A 211 15.35 11.84 6.20
N PRO A 212 16.23 11.07 6.87
CA PRO A 212 17.63 10.96 6.49
C PRO A 212 17.82 10.57 5.02
N GLN A 213 18.93 11.00 4.41
CA GLN A 213 19.26 10.62 3.04
C GLN A 213 19.30 9.09 2.88
N GLY A 214 18.76 8.57 1.78
CA GLY A 214 18.70 7.14 1.51
C GLY A 214 17.58 6.40 2.26
N SER A 215 16.73 7.10 3.01
CA SER A 215 15.64 6.47 3.76
C SER A 215 14.64 5.75 2.86
N LYS A 216 14.08 4.66 3.40
CA LYS A 216 12.95 3.94 2.82
C LYS A 216 11.67 4.45 3.45
N LEU A 217 10.69 4.82 2.62
CA LEU A 217 9.38 5.29 3.06
C LEU A 217 8.28 4.41 2.47
N ARG A 218 7.60 3.64 3.31
CA ARG A 218 6.38 2.95 2.90
C ARG A 218 5.17 3.77 3.31
N HIS A 219 4.55 4.43 2.35
CA HIS A 219 3.28 5.11 2.61
C HIS A 219 2.19 4.09 2.93
N HIS A 220 1.20 4.54 3.71
CA HIS A 220 -0.04 3.82 4.00
C HIS A 220 0.17 2.37 4.48
N VAL A 221 0.62 2.22 5.73
CA VAL A 221 0.37 0.96 6.44
C VAL A 221 -1.14 0.69 6.53
N ALA A 222 -1.96 1.74 6.51
CA ALA A 222 -3.38 1.67 6.21
C ALA A 222 -3.87 3.02 5.67
N GLY A 223 -5.00 3.01 4.97
CA GLY A 223 -5.48 4.14 4.18
C GLY A 223 -5.18 3.97 2.69
N ASP A 224 -5.72 4.89 1.89
CA ASP A 224 -5.55 4.90 0.42
C ASP A 224 -5.67 6.37 -0.08
N LEU A 225 -5.83 6.56 -1.39
CA LEU A 225 -5.73 7.85 -2.08
C LEU A 225 -7.02 8.66 -2.16
N GLY A 226 -8.13 8.18 -1.60
CA GLY A 226 -9.46 8.75 -1.79
C GLY A 226 -9.63 10.13 -1.16
N LEU A 227 -10.44 10.98 -1.81
CA LEU A 227 -10.88 12.27 -1.27
C LEU A 227 -11.80 12.02 -0.08
N ALA A 228 -11.26 12.18 1.13
CA ALA A 228 -12.01 11.97 2.35
C ALA A 228 -12.82 13.23 2.69
N THR A 229 -14.11 13.21 2.36
CA THR A 229 -15.11 14.17 2.87
C THR A 229 -15.52 13.86 4.30
#